data_AF-A0A3C0NS03-F1
#
_entry.id   AF-A0A3C0NS03-F1
#
_cell.length_a   1.000
_cell.length_b   1.000
_cell.length_c   1.000
_cell.angle_alpha   90.00
_cell.angle_beta   90.00
_cell.angle_gamma   90.00
#
_symmetry.space_group_name_H-M   'P 1'
#
loop_
_entity.id
_entity.type
_entity.pdbx_description
1 polymer ?
#
loop_
_entity_poly.entity_id
_entity_poly.type
_entity_poly.pdbx_seq_one_letter_code
_entity_poly.pdbx_strand_id
1 'polypeptide(L)'
;MKWVIIGIFLSSVMYVHFRGKVRHRFFKQLFDHSAFVAPFNVFMYLFSKVPTTPYLPASQFPELQTITDAWEMIREEAIHLREQERIAAAKSNNDAGFNSFFKTGWKRFYLKWYDAHHPSASIYCPKTVALLQSIPSVKAAMFAELPPGAHLNPHRDPYAGS
;
A
#
# COMPACT_ATOMS: atom_id res chain seq x y z
N MET A 1 -32.88 2.44 15.94
CA MET A 1 -31.46 2.87 15.80
C MET A 1 -30.50 1.70 15.59
N LYS A 2 -30.35 0.74 16.51
CA LYS A 2 -29.41 -0.40 16.37
C LYS A 2 -29.54 -1.22 15.07
N TRP A 3 -30.77 -1.52 14.66
CA TRP A 3 -31.05 -2.28 13.43
C TRP A 3 -30.71 -1.51 12.15
N VAL A 4 -30.80 -0.19 12.18
CA VAL A 4 -30.43 0.68 11.05
C VAL A 4 -28.92 0.64 10.84
N ILE A 5 -28.15 0.73 11.93
CA ILE A 5 -26.68 0.64 11.88
C ILE A 5 -26.23 -0.72 11.33
N ILE A 6 -26.82 -1.81 11.82
CA ILE A 6 -26.54 -3.17 11.33
C ILE A 6 -26.92 -3.29 9.85
N GLY A 7 -28.08 -2.74 9.45
CA GLY A 7 -28.53 -2.74 8.05
C GLY A 7 -27.57 -2.01 7.12
N ILE A 8 -27.10 -0.82 7.50
CA ILE A 8 -26.10 -0.04 6.73
C ILE A 8 -24.77 -0.81 6.63
N PHE A 9 -24.35 -1.45 7.72
CA PHE A 9 -23.13 -2.24 7.71
C PHE A 9 -23.23 -3.42 6.75
N LEU A 10 -24.28 -4.23 6.86
CA LEU A 10 -24.49 -5.40 6.00
C LEU A 10 -24.65 -5.01 4.53
N SER A 11 -25.42 -3.95 4.23
CA SER A 11 -25.57 -3.46 2.86
C SER A 11 -24.24 -2.97 2.28
N SER A 12 -23.41 -2.31 3.09
CA SER A 12 -22.08 -1.86 2.69
C SER A 12 -21.17 -3.05 2.37
N VAL A 13 -21.15 -4.08 3.23
CA VAL A 13 -20.38 -5.30 2.98
C VAL A 13 -20.84 -6.00 1.69
N MET A 14 -22.16 -6.12 1.48
CA MET A 14 -22.72 -6.69 0.25
C MET A 14 -22.33 -5.87 -0.98
N TYR A 15 -22.45 -4.54 -0.93
CA TYR A 15 -22.04 -3.66 -2.01
C TYR A 15 -20.57 -3.87 -2.38
N VAL A 16 -19.65 -3.85 -1.40
CA VAL A 16 -18.21 -4.07 -1.62
C VAL A 16 -17.95 -5.45 -2.23
N HIS A 17 -18.67 -6.48 -1.78
CA HIS A 17 -18.55 -7.83 -2.31
C HIS A 17 -18.94 -7.91 -3.80
N PHE A 18 -20.07 -7.30 -4.18
CA PHE A 18 -20.56 -7.34 -5.56
C PHE A 18 -19.86 -6.35 -6.50
N ARG A 19 -19.28 -5.26 -5.98
CA ARG A 19 -18.46 -4.30 -6.72
C ARG A 19 -17.23 -4.95 -7.36
N GLY A 20 -16.62 -5.92 -6.69
CA GLY A 20 -15.45 -6.64 -7.20
C GLY A 20 -15.80 -7.75 -8.20
N LYS A 21 -15.00 -7.90 -9.25
CA LYS A 21 -15.08 -9.04 -10.19
C LYS A 21 -14.52 -10.33 -9.56
N VAL A 22 -13.35 -10.25 -8.92
CA VAL A 22 -12.74 -11.36 -8.16
C VAL A 22 -13.23 -11.27 -6.73
N ARG A 23 -13.88 -12.33 -6.22
CA ARG A 23 -14.56 -12.31 -4.92
C ARG A 23 -13.94 -13.30 -3.95
N HIS A 24 -13.93 -12.93 -2.67
CA HIS A 24 -13.64 -13.88 -1.62
C HIS A 24 -14.82 -14.84 -1.43
N ARG A 25 -14.51 -16.07 -0.99
CA ARG A 25 -15.54 -16.98 -0.48
C ARG A 25 -16.19 -16.37 0.75
N PHE A 26 -17.45 -16.73 1.00
CA PHE A 26 -18.28 -16.14 2.05
C PHE A 26 -17.59 -15.99 3.41
N PHE A 27 -16.98 -17.07 3.93
CA PHE A 27 -16.28 -17.03 5.21
C PHE A 27 -15.04 -16.13 5.20
N LYS A 28 -14.26 -16.14 4.12
CA LYS A 28 -13.10 -15.24 4.00
C LYS A 28 -13.55 -13.78 3.98
N GLN A 29 -14.67 -13.47 3.33
CA GLN A 29 -15.21 -12.11 3.28
C GLN A 29 -15.64 -11.60 4.67
N LEU A 30 -16.23 -12.44 5.52
CA LEU A 30 -16.71 -12.02 6.85
C LEU A 30 -15.57 -11.63 7.79
N PHE A 31 -14.41 -12.27 7.66
CA PHE A 31 -13.23 -12.02 8.50
C PHE A 31 -12.16 -11.17 7.82
N ASP A 32 -12.42 -10.70 6.59
CA ASP A 32 -11.49 -9.84 5.87
C ASP A 32 -11.55 -8.41 6.40
N HIS A 33 -10.40 -7.75 6.53
CA HIS A 33 -10.31 -6.38 7.03
C HIS A 33 -11.14 -5.39 6.21
N SER A 34 -11.29 -5.61 4.90
CA SER A 34 -12.12 -4.76 4.04
C SER A 34 -13.61 -4.80 4.36
N ALA A 35 -14.10 -5.86 5.02
CA ALA A 35 -15.49 -5.95 5.45
C ALA A 35 -15.78 -5.08 6.68
N PHE A 36 -14.83 -4.99 7.62
CA PHE A 36 -14.99 -4.16 8.82
C PHE A 36 -15.08 -2.67 8.47
N VAL A 37 -14.25 -2.20 7.53
CA VAL A 37 -14.24 -0.81 7.07
C VAL A 37 -15.14 -0.57 5.85
N ALA A 38 -16.01 -1.53 5.49
CA ALA A 38 -16.85 -1.45 4.31
C ALA A 38 -17.73 -0.17 4.27
N PRO A 39 -18.42 0.26 5.35
CA PRO A 39 -19.21 1.49 5.30
C PRO A 39 -18.39 2.73 4.93
N PHE A 40 -17.16 2.81 5.45
CA PHE A 40 -16.24 3.89 5.15
C PHE A 40 -15.78 3.83 3.69
N ASN A 41 -15.44 2.64 3.20
CA ASN A 41 -15.09 2.44 1.79
C ASN A 41 -16.26 2.77 0.85
N VAL A 42 -17.50 2.38 1.18
CA VAL A 42 -18.69 2.74 0.40
C VAL A 42 -18.87 4.25 0.31
N PHE A 43 -18.72 4.94 1.44
CA PHE A 43 -18.73 6.40 1.44
C PHE A 43 -17.68 6.97 0.48
N MET A 44 -16.43 6.50 0.56
CA MET A 44 -15.35 6.93 -0.34
C MET A 44 -15.69 6.65 -1.82
N TYR A 45 -16.22 5.47 -2.13
CA TYR A 45 -16.60 5.11 -3.50
C TYR A 45 -17.70 5.98 -4.07
N LEU A 46 -18.68 6.39 -3.26
CA LEU A 46 -19.78 7.26 -3.69
C LEU A 46 -19.30 8.65 -4.13
N PHE A 47 -18.18 9.13 -3.57
CA PHE A 47 -17.62 10.46 -3.87
C PHE A 47 -16.33 10.42 -4.69
N SER A 48 -15.83 9.23 -5.04
CA SER A 48 -14.61 9.09 -5.82
C SER A 48 -14.86 9.38 -7.29
N LYS A 49 -13.97 10.17 -7.89
CA LYS A 49 -13.92 10.41 -9.34
C LYS A 49 -12.98 9.43 -10.07
N VAL A 50 -12.28 8.58 -9.33
CA VAL A 50 -11.30 7.63 -9.86
C VAL A 50 -12.05 6.44 -10.50
N PRO A 51 -11.72 6.05 -11.74
CA PRO A 51 -12.40 4.95 -12.40
C PRO A 51 -12.12 3.62 -11.69
N THR A 52 -13.07 2.68 -11.78
CA THR A 52 -12.95 1.35 -11.15
C THR A 52 -12.14 0.35 -12.01
N THR A 53 -11.09 0.83 -12.68
CA THR A 53 -10.21 0.00 -13.51
C THR A 53 -9.05 -0.54 -12.67
N PRO A 54 -8.53 -1.75 -12.94
CA PRO A 54 -7.40 -2.30 -12.18
C PRO A 54 -6.10 -1.48 -12.30
N TYR A 55 -5.94 -0.76 -13.41
CA TYR A 55 -4.80 0.09 -13.68
C TYR A 55 -5.29 1.47 -14.10
N LEU A 56 -4.62 2.51 -13.59
CA LEU A 56 -4.81 3.89 -14.00
C LEU A 56 -3.71 4.27 -14.98
N PRO A 57 -3.99 5.12 -15.99
CA PRO A 57 -2.97 5.56 -16.93
C PRO A 57 -1.94 6.46 -16.22
N ALA A 58 -0.65 6.26 -16.50
CA ALA A 58 0.44 7.04 -15.91
C ALA A 58 0.32 8.55 -16.17
N SER A 59 -0.36 8.96 -17.25
CA SER A 59 -0.65 10.36 -17.56
C SER A 59 -1.51 11.09 -16.52
N GLN A 60 -2.19 10.36 -15.63
CA GLN A 60 -2.90 10.96 -14.48
C GLN A 60 -1.97 11.34 -13.33
N PHE A 61 -0.70 10.92 -13.37
CA PHE A 61 0.29 11.13 -12.31
C PHE A 61 1.56 11.77 -12.91
N PRO A 62 1.52 13.04 -13.35
CA PRO A 62 2.66 13.70 -13.97
C PRO A 62 3.92 13.69 -13.09
N GLU A 63 3.77 13.70 -11.77
CA GLU A 63 4.89 13.59 -10.82
C GLU A 63 5.66 12.26 -10.92
N LEU A 64 5.05 11.21 -11.46
CA LEU A 64 5.70 9.93 -11.65
C LEU A 64 6.85 10.02 -12.66
N GLN A 65 6.79 10.99 -13.59
CA GLN A 65 7.85 11.19 -14.57
C GLN A 65 9.17 11.55 -13.90
N THR A 66 9.16 12.44 -12.90
CA THR A 66 10.39 12.82 -12.17
C THR A 66 11.03 11.63 -11.45
N ILE A 67 10.21 10.72 -10.91
CA ILE A 67 10.69 9.48 -10.30
C ILE A 67 11.26 8.54 -11.37
N THR A 68 10.57 8.44 -12.51
CA THR A 68 10.97 7.60 -13.64
C THR A 68 12.30 8.06 -14.22
N ASP A 69 12.50 9.36 -14.41
CA ASP A 69 13.76 9.90 -14.94
C ASP A 69 14.94 9.66 -13.99
N ALA A 70 14.67 9.60 -12.68
CA ALA A 70 15.66 9.38 -11.64
C ALA A 70 15.88 7.90 -11.28
N TRP A 71 15.32 6.96 -12.04
CA TRP A 71 15.28 5.53 -11.67
C TRP A 71 16.66 4.91 -11.44
N GLU A 72 17.69 5.34 -12.16
CA GLU A 72 19.05 4.80 -12.00
C GLU A 72 19.67 5.21 -10.67
N MET A 73 19.50 6.47 -10.28
CA MET A 73 19.94 6.99 -8.99
C MET A 73 19.23 6.26 -7.85
N ILE A 74 17.92 6.06 -7.97
CA ILE A 74 17.10 5.33 -6.99
C ILE A 74 17.58 3.88 -6.87
N ARG A 75 17.83 3.23 -8.02
CA ARG A 75 18.34 1.85 -8.11
C ARG A 75 19.69 1.71 -7.42
N GLU A 76 20.61 2.65 -7.62
CA GLU A 76 21.94 2.64 -7.00
C GLU A 76 21.85 2.68 -5.47
N GLU A 77 21.06 3.59 -4.90
CA GLU A 77 20.86 3.66 -3.44
C GLU A 77 20.18 2.40 -2.89
N ALA A 78 19.23 1.82 -3.64
CA ALA A 78 18.57 0.56 -3.26
C ALA A 78 19.53 -0.65 -3.28
N ILE A 79 20.42 -0.74 -4.27
CA ILE A 79 21.44 -1.81 -4.36
C ILE A 79 22.41 -1.70 -3.19
N HIS A 80 22.89 -0.50 -2.89
CA HIS A 80 23.80 -0.27 -1.77
C HIS A 80 23.15 -0.64 -0.42
N LEU A 81 21.89 -0.26 -0.22
CA LEU A 81 21.11 -0.68 0.95
C LEU A 81 20.99 -2.21 1.07
N ARG A 82 20.77 -2.88 -0.07
CA ARG A 82 20.64 -4.35 -0.11
C ARG A 82 21.95 -5.04 0.25
N GLU A 83 23.08 -4.56 -0.28
CA GLU A 83 24.42 -5.07 0.03
C GLU A 83 24.77 -4.92 1.52
N GLN A 84 24.23 -3.89 2.18
CA GLN A 84 24.35 -3.68 3.62
C GLN A 84 23.30 -4.44 4.46
N GLU A 85 22.48 -5.29 3.84
CA GLU A 85 21.39 -6.06 4.46
C GLU A 85 20.37 -5.17 5.21
N ARG A 86 20.18 -3.93 4.76
CA ARG A 86 19.30 -2.95 5.42
C ARG A 86 17.85 -3.05 5.00
N ILE A 87 17.58 -3.64 3.83
CA ILE A 87 16.22 -4.02 3.41
C ILE A 87 15.89 -5.32 4.15
N ALA A 88 15.22 -5.18 5.30
CA ALA A 88 15.03 -6.28 6.24
C ALA A 88 13.55 -6.62 6.43
N ALA A 89 13.27 -7.84 6.90
CA ALA A 89 11.96 -8.19 7.42
C ALA A 89 11.66 -7.36 8.68
N ALA A 90 10.39 -7.13 8.99
CA ALA A 90 10.04 -6.46 10.24
C ALA A 90 10.57 -7.25 11.44
N LYS A 91 11.31 -6.57 12.32
CA LYS A 91 11.87 -7.17 13.55
C LYS A 91 10.81 -7.54 14.58
N SER A 92 9.61 -6.99 14.46
CA SER A 92 8.46 -7.19 15.33
C SER A 92 7.17 -7.15 14.50
N ASN A 93 6.10 -7.80 14.96
CA ASN A 93 4.76 -7.80 14.34
C ASN A 93 4.04 -6.44 14.50
N ASN A 94 4.76 -5.33 14.37
CA ASN A 94 4.26 -3.98 14.58
C ASN A 94 3.60 -3.41 13.31
N ASP A 95 3.46 -4.20 12.26
CA ASP A 95 2.85 -3.78 11.00
C ASP A 95 1.77 -4.78 10.56
N ALA A 96 0.58 -4.56 11.09
CA ALA A 96 -0.58 -5.42 10.87
C ALA A 96 -0.92 -5.60 9.37
N GLY A 97 -0.64 -4.59 8.54
CA GLY A 97 -0.91 -4.63 7.09
C GLY A 97 0.04 -5.55 6.31
N PHE A 98 1.28 -5.72 6.79
CA PHE A 98 2.31 -6.49 6.07
C PHE A 98 2.70 -7.82 6.74
N ASN A 99 2.12 -8.15 7.90
CA ASN A 99 2.38 -9.40 8.64
C ASN A 99 2.29 -10.66 7.75
N SER A 100 1.36 -10.70 6.80
CA SER A 100 1.23 -11.84 5.89
C SER A 100 2.35 -11.93 4.85
N PHE A 101 2.96 -10.80 4.47
CA PHE A 101 4.04 -10.73 3.49
C PHE A 101 5.39 -11.09 4.11
N PHE A 102 5.61 -10.75 5.38
CA PHE A 102 6.84 -11.15 6.09
C PHE A 102 6.97 -12.67 6.19
N LYS A 103 5.86 -13.41 6.30
CA LYS A 103 5.86 -14.88 6.30
C LYS A 103 6.35 -15.49 4.98
N THR A 104 6.28 -14.72 3.89
CA THR A 104 6.71 -15.14 2.56
C THR A 104 8.06 -14.54 2.19
N GLY A 105 8.84 -14.03 3.16
CA GLY A 105 10.19 -13.52 2.95
C GLY A 105 10.26 -12.09 2.43
N TRP A 106 9.14 -11.36 2.38
CA TRP A 106 9.13 -9.96 1.97
C TRP A 106 9.91 -9.09 2.95
N LYS A 107 10.75 -8.19 2.42
CA LYS A 107 11.55 -7.24 3.20
C LYS A 107 11.29 -5.81 2.74
N ARG A 108 11.50 -4.83 3.61
CA ARG A 108 11.30 -3.42 3.26
C ARG A 108 12.25 -2.46 3.96
N PHE A 109 12.39 -1.28 3.39
CA PHE A 109 13.08 -0.13 3.96
C PHE A 109 12.28 1.14 3.70
N TYR A 110 11.78 1.79 4.76
CA TYR A 110 10.96 3.01 4.63
C TYR A 110 11.83 4.22 4.24
N LEU A 111 11.36 4.97 3.25
CA LEU A 111 11.98 6.20 2.75
C LEU A 111 11.20 7.44 3.20
N LYS A 112 9.86 7.36 3.17
CA LYS A 112 8.94 8.44 3.53
C LYS A 112 7.67 7.86 4.14
N TRP A 113 7.16 8.51 5.18
CA TRP A 113 5.84 8.23 5.73
C TRP A 113 5.16 9.52 6.16
N TYR A 114 4.34 10.07 5.27
CA TYR A 114 3.78 11.41 5.36
C TYR A 114 4.89 12.44 5.64
N ASP A 115 4.71 13.25 6.67
CA ASP A 115 5.67 14.27 7.10
C ASP A 115 6.65 13.74 8.16
N ALA A 116 6.64 12.43 8.44
CA ALA A 116 7.55 11.82 9.39
C ALA A 116 8.98 11.80 8.83
N HIS A 117 9.93 12.24 9.65
CA HIS A 117 11.35 12.18 9.34
C HIS A 117 11.88 10.77 9.59
N HIS A 118 12.59 10.19 8.62
CA HIS A 118 13.26 8.89 8.75
C HIS A 118 14.78 9.09 8.73
N PRO A 119 15.44 9.28 9.89
CA PRO A 119 16.88 9.57 9.94
C PRO A 119 17.73 8.53 9.20
N SER A 120 17.37 7.25 9.27
CA SER A 120 18.05 6.20 8.52
C SER A 120 17.92 6.40 7.01
N ALA A 121 16.75 6.80 6.51
CA ALA A 121 16.57 7.03 5.08
C ALA A 121 17.40 8.22 4.60
N SER A 122 17.49 9.29 5.38
CA SER A 122 18.34 10.44 5.05
C SER A 122 19.83 10.11 5.01
N ILE A 123 20.27 9.12 5.81
CA ILE A 123 21.67 8.67 5.83
C ILE A 123 21.98 7.76 4.63
N TYR A 124 21.13 6.75 4.40
CA TYR A 124 21.43 5.70 3.41
C TYR A 124 20.90 5.98 2.01
N CYS A 125 19.89 6.84 1.87
CA CYS A 125 19.27 7.19 0.59
C CYS A 125 19.06 8.71 0.47
N PRO A 126 20.11 9.54 0.67
CA PRO A 126 19.97 10.99 0.71
C PRO A 126 19.38 11.56 -0.59
N LYS A 127 19.73 11.01 -1.76
CA LYS A 127 19.26 11.52 -3.05
C LYS A 127 17.81 11.13 -3.29
N THR A 128 17.42 9.88 -3.00
CA THR A 128 16.02 9.43 -3.11
C THR A 128 15.13 10.18 -2.13
N VAL A 129 15.58 10.40 -0.89
CA VAL A 129 14.81 11.19 0.10
C VAL A 129 14.62 12.63 -0.37
N ALA A 130 15.67 13.28 -0.89
CA ALA A 130 15.58 14.64 -1.41
C ALA A 130 14.59 14.73 -2.60
N LEU A 131 14.63 13.75 -3.51
CA LEU A 131 13.66 13.65 -4.61
C LEU A 131 12.22 13.48 -4.09
N LEU A 132 12.01 12.61 -3.10
CA LEU A 132 10.68 12.40 -2.52
C LEU A 132 10.16 13.61 -1.74
N GLN A 133 11.06 14.46 -1.22
CA GLN A 133 10.70 15.72 -0.57
C GLN A 133 10.26 16.78 -1.58
N SER A 134 10.77 16.77 -2.81
CA SER A 134 10.33 17.71 -3.87
C SER A 134 8.96 17.36 -4.45
N ILE A 135 8.41 16.17 -4.14
CA ILE A 135 7.12 15.68 -4.63
C ILE A 135 6.13 15.57 -3.45
N PRO A 136 5.38 16.65 -3.12
CA PRO A 136 4.50 16.68 -1.95
C PRO A 136 3.26 15.78 -2.08
N SER A 137 2.88 15.37 -3.29
CA SER A 137 1.79 14.41 -3.52
C SER A 137 2.14 12.99 -3.07
N VAL A 138 3.43 12.61 -3.12
CA VAL A 138 3.90 11.32 -2.61
C VAL A 138 3.90 11.36 -1.08
N LYS A 139 2.98 10.63 -0.46
CA LYS A 139 2.87 10.56 1.01
C LYS A 139 3.74 9.47 1.61
N ALA A 140 3.83 8.31 0.99
CA ALA A 140 4.63 7.20 1.51
C ALA A 140 5.51 6.61 0.41
N ALA A 141 6.70 6.17 0.79
CA ALA A 141 7.64 5.50 -0.11
C ALA A 141 8.51 4.53 0.68
N MET A 142 8.83 3.40 0.06
CA MET A 142 9.74 2.40 0.61
C MET A 142 10.39 1.60 -0.51
N PHE A 143 11.57 1.05 -0.24
CA PHE A 143 12.08 -0.08 -1.00
C PHE A 143 11.46 -1.37 -0.48
N ALA A 144 11.13 -2.27 -1.39
CA ALA A 144 10.58 -3.58 -1.10
C ALA A 144 11.37 -4.64 -1.86
N GLU A 145 11.75 -5.72 -1.19
CA GLU A 145 12.47 -6.86 -1.78
C GLU A 145 11.63 -8.12 -1.58
N LEU A 146 11.43 -8.85 -2.68
CA LEU A 146 10.79 -10.15 -2.69
C LEU A 146 11.85 -11.19 -3.12
N PRO A 147 12.23 -12.15 -2.26
CA PRO A 147 13.27 -13.11 -2.58
C PRO A 147 12.81 -14.12 -3.64
N PRO A 148 13.73 -14.80 -4.35
CA PRO A 148 13.39 -15.84 -5.30
C PRO A 148 12.49 -16.92 -4.67
N GLY A 149 11.41 -17.29 -5.37
CA GLY A 149 10.44 -18.28 -4.91
C GLY A 149 9.41 -17.78 -3.90
N ALA A 150 9.51 -16.53 -3.43
CA ALA A 150 8.47 -15.94 -2.60
C ALA A 150 7.20 -15.64 -3.39
N HIS A 151 6.06 -15.74 -2.71
CA HIS A 151 4.74 -15.59 -3.31
C HIS A 151 3.85 -14.72 -2.43
N LEU A 152 3.25 -13.68 -3.02
CA LEU A 152 2.24 -12.85 -2.35
C LEU A 152 0.85 -13.40 -2.63
N ASN A 153 0.13 -13.79 -1.58
CA ASN A 153 -1.24 -14.29 -1.73
C ASN A 153 -2.18 -13.16 -2.21
N PRO A 154 -3.25 -13.49 -2.96
CA PRO A 154 -4.28 -12.53 -3.32
C PRO A 154 -4.87 -11.86 -2.07
N HIS A 155 -4.73 -10.53 -2.02
CA HIS A 155 -5.16 -9.68 -0.91
C HIS A 155 -5.83 -8.42 -1.47
N ARG A 156 -6.42 -7.63 -0.57
CA ARG A 156 -7.01 -6.33 -0.86
C ARG A 156 -6.55 -5.37 0.21
N ASP A 157 -6.38 -4.11 -0.17
CA ASP A 157 -6.20 -3.07 0.82
C ASP A 157 -7.46 -2.97 1.68
N PRO A 158 -7.31 -2.74 3.00
CA PRO A 158 -8.45 -2.53 3.87
C PRO A 158 -9.19 -1.25 3.46
N TYR A 159 -8.47 -0.20 3.10
CA TYR A 159 -8.99 1.13 2.85
C TYR A 159 -8.98 1.50 1.36
N ALA A 160 -10.10 2.05 0.88
CA ALA A 160 -10.31 2.57 -0.46
C ALA A 160 -9.62 3.94 -0.74
N GLY A 161 -8.43 4.16 -0.18
CA GLY A 161 -7.67 5.39 -0.35
C GLY A 161 -6.56 5.34 -1.40
N SER A 162 -6.34 4.16 -1.99
CA SER A 162 -5.41 3.96 -3.11
C SER A 162 -6.02 4.30 -4.47
#